data_AF-A0A101WY89-F1
#
_entry.id   AF-A0A101WY89-F1
#
_cell.length_a   1.000
_cell.length_b   1.000
_cell.length_c   1.000
_cell.angle_alpha   90.00
_cell.angle_beta   90.00
_cell.angle_gamma   90.00
#
_symmetry.space_group_name_H-M   'P 1'
#
loop_
_entity.id
_entity.type
_entity.pdbx_description
1 polymer ?
#
loop_
_entity_poly.entity_id
_entity_poly.type
_entity_poly.pdbx_seq_one_letter_code
_entity_poly.pdbx_strand_id
1 'polypeptide(L)'
;KEHPTFNDILTEVKQKMPSISASTVYSILKLMEENGSVVSFEHDGRTYYDSVTPHINVVCVNTNKVIDIEDEEIVGALRRRGIHPSSIVVKAVCTQ
;
A
#
# COMPACT_ATOMS: atom_id res chain seq x y z
N LYS A 1 -1.70 -0.10 -9.93
CA LYS A 1 -0.34 -0.22 -9.38
C LYS A 1 -0.23 -1.58 -8.71
N GLU A 2 0.98 -2.06 -8.45
CA GLU A 2 1.17 -3.29 -7.67
C GLU A 2 1.33 -2.90 -6.20
N HIS A 3 0.62 -3.61 -5.32
CA HIS A 3 0.73 -3.52 -3.87
C HIS A 3 1.52 -4.73 -3.39
N PRO A 4 2.86 -4.70 -3.40
CA PRO A 4 3.63 -5.84 -2.98
C PRO A 4 3.53 -6.03 -1.46
N THR A 5 3.53 -7.28 -1.02
CA THR A 5 3.72 -7.62 0.38
C THR A 5 5.21 -7.53 0.76
N PHE A 6 5.51 -7.54 2.06
CA PHE A 6 6.89 -7.66 2.55
C PHE A 6 7.65 -8.82 1.89
N ASN A 7 7.00 -9.97 1.70
CA ASN A 7 7.62 -11.15 1.11
C ASN A 7 7.90 -10.98 -0.38
N ASP A 8 7.03 -10.27 -1.10
CA ASP A 8 7.24 -9.96 -2.53
C ASP A 8 8.47 -9.05 -2.69
N ILE A 9 8.54 -7.99 -1.90
CA ILE A 9 9.70 -7.07 -1.85
C ILE A 9 10.97 -7.83 -1.47
N LEU A 10 10.93 -8.62 -0.40
CA LEU A 10 12.10 -9.38 0.05
C LEU A 10 12.60 -10.35 -1.03
N THR A 11 11.69 -11.00 -1.75
CA THR A 11 12.02 -11.92 -2.85
C THR A 11 12.71 -11.18 -3.98
N GLU A 12 12.19 -10.04 -4.41
CA GLU A 12 12.79 -9.25 -5.49
C GLU A 12 14.15 -8.66 -5.08
N VAL A 13 14.26 -8.11 -3.87
CA VAL A 13 15.52 -7.52 -3.38
C VAL A 13 16.61 -8.59 -3.27
N LYS A 14 16.28 -9.81 -2.81
CA LYS A 14 17.24 -10.91 -2.73
C LYS A 14 17.77 -11.37 -4.09
N GLN A 15 17.02 -11.19 -5.18
CA GLN A 15 17.53 -11.49 -6.53
C GLN A 15 18.69 -10.56 -6.90
N LYS A 16 18.65 -9.30 -6.44
CA LYS A 16 19.68 -8.27 -6.71
C LYS A 16 20.77 -8.24 -5.63
N MET A 17 20.42 -8.57 -4.38
CA MET A 17 21.29 -8.53 -3.21
C MET A 17 21.15 -9.80 -2.36
N PRO A 18 21.74 -10.94 -2.77
CA PRO A 18 21.49 -12.24 -2.12
C PRO A 18 21.85 -12.32 -0.63
N SER A 19 22.79 -11.49 -0.16
CA SER A 19 23.26 -11.45 1.23
C SER A 19 22.43 -10.56 2.15
N ILE A 20 21.47 -9.80 1.64
CA ILE A 20 20.65 -8.91 2.46
C ILE A 20 19.75 -9.73 3.40
N SER A 21 19.67 -9.31 4.67
CA SER A 21 18.78 -9.94 5.63
C SER A 21 17.36 -9.37 5.52
N ALA A 22 16.37 -10.18 5.92
CA ALA A 22 14.99 -9.72 6.05
C ALA A 22 14.86 -8.55 7.04
N SER A 23 15.65 -8.56 8.12
CA SER A 23 15.66 -7.47 9.11
C SER A 23 16.11 -6.13 8.52
N THR A 24 17.09 -6.15 7.60
CA THR A 24 17.55 -4.93 6.91
C THR A 24 16.46 -4.40 5.98
N VAL A 25 15.83 -5.27 5.18
CA VAL A 25 14.71 -4.87 4.30
C VAL A 25 13.57 -4.27 5.12
N TYR A 26 13.20 -4.91 6.24
CA TYR A 26 12.18 -4.40 7.15
C TYR A 26 12.53 -3.01 7.71
N SER A 27 13.76 -2.83 8.18
CA SER A 27 14.23 -1.56 8.73
C SER A 27 14.19 -0.44 7.69
N ILE A 28 14.54 -0.73 6.44
CA ILE A 28 14.48 0.22 5.34
C ILE A 28 13.03 0.60 5.03
N LEU A 29 12.12 -0.37 4.88
CA LEU A 29 10.71 -0.10 4.62
C LEU A 29 10.10 0.75 5.74
N LYS A 30 10.41 0.43 7.00
CA LYS A 30 9.98 1.22 8.15
C LYS A 30 10.49 2.65 8.09
N LEU A 31 11.76 2.88 7.74
CA LEU A 31 12.32 4.23 7.55
C LEU A 31 11.63 4.97 6.40
N MET A 32 11.26 4.28 5.32
CA MET A 32 10.52 4.84 4.20
C MET A 32 9.08 5.20 4.57
N GLU A 33 8.46 4.47 5.49
CA GLU A 33 7.15 4.85 6.04
C GLU A 33 7.25 6.06 6.96
N GLU A 34 8.23 6.06 7.87
CA GLU A 34 8.47 7.15 8.82
C GLU A 34 8.77 8.48 8.12
N ASN A 35 9.45 8.44 6.98
CA ASN A 35 9.76 9.64 6.19
C ASN A 35 8.69 10.00 5.15
N GLY A 36 7.61 9.22 5.05
CA GLY A 36 6.51 9.45 4.12
C GLY A 36 6.87 9.23 2.64
N SER A 37 7.80 8.31 2.33
CA SER A 37 8.09 7.86 0.95
C SER A 37 7.24 6.67 0.52
N VAL A 38 6.74 5.89 1.48
CA VAL A 38 5.86 4.72 1.28
C VAL A 38 4.74 4.77 2.31
N VAL A 39 3.57 4.24 1.97
CA VAL A 39 2.51 3.93 2.93
C VAL A 39 2.29 2.43 2.98
N SER A 40 1.80 1.92 4.10
CA SER A 40 1.35 0.53 4.19
C SER A 40 -0.06 0.41 4.71
N PHE A 41 -0.68 -0.72 4.43
CA PHE A 41 -1.94 -1.12 5.02
C PHE A 41 -1.97 -2.63 5.27
N GLU A 42 -2.74 -3.04 6.27
CA GLU A 42 -2.94 -4.45 6.58
C GLU A 42 -4.21 -5.00 5.93
N HIS A 43 -4.08 -6.16 5.29
CA HIS A 43 -5.20 -6.94 4.79
C HIS A 43 -4.90 -8.44 4.91
N ASP A 44 -5.88 -9.21 5.40
CA ASP A 44 -5.78 -10.67 5.55
C ASP A 44 -4.49 -11.15 6.25
N GLY A 45 -4.07 -10.45 7.31
CA GLY A 45 -2.87 -10.77 8.08
C GLY A 45 -1.55 -10.47 7.37
N ARG A 46 -1.57 -9.73 6.26
CA ARG A 46 -0.39 -9.32 5.49
C ARG A 46 -0.30 -7.80 5.42
N THR A 47 0.92 -7.29 5.46
CA THR A 47 1.23 -5.88 5.20
C THR A 47 1.54 -5.69 3.72
N TYR A 48 0.80 -4.78 3.11
CA TYR A 48 0.96 -4.34 1.74
C TYR A 48 1.61 -2.95 1.73
N TYR A 49 2.53 -2.71 0.81
CA TYR A 49 3.21 -1.43 0.64
C TYR A 49 2.79 -0.74 -0.64
N ASP A 50 2.75 0.60 -0.61
CA ASP A 50 2.14 1.40 -1.66
C ASP A 50 2.76 2.81 -1.76
N SER A 51 2.52 3.49 -2.89
CA SER A 51 2.99 4.84 -3.17
C SER A 51 2.22 5.89 -2.36
N VAL A 52 2.93 6.92 -1.92
CA VAL A 52 2.36 8.06 -1.16
C VAL A 52 1.53 9.03 -2.00
N THR A 53 1.36 8.72 -3.29
CA THR A 53 0.52 9.51 -4.19
C THR A 53 -0.93 9.22 -3.84
N PRO A 54 -1.77 10.21 -3.47
CA PRO A 54 -3.13 9.93 -3.04
C PRO A 54 -3.92 9.18 -4.11
N HIS A 55 -4.39 7.99 -3.77
CA HIS A 55 -5.32 7.19 -4.58
C HIS A 55 -6.18 6.33 -3.65
N ILE A 56 -7.20 5.70 -4.21
CA ILE A 56 -8.16 4.87 -3.48
C ILE A 56 -7.82 3.41 -3.71
N ASN A 57 -7.40 2.74 -2.64
CA ASN A 57 -7.16 1.31 -2.59
C ASN A 57 -8.46 0.59 -2.23
N VAL A 58 -9.04 -0.12 -3.20
CA VAL A 58 -10.21 -0.99 -2.98
C VAL A 58 -9.74 -2.39 -2.66
N VAL A 59 -9.98 -2.80 -1.43
CA VAL A 59 -9.66 -4.13 -0.91
C VAL A 59 -10.90 -5.02 -1.02
N CYS A 60 -10.88 -5.96 -1.97
CA CYS A 60 -11.95 -6.92 -2.19
C CYS A 60 -11.90 -8.04 -1.15
N VAL A 61 -12.76 -7.99 -0.15
CA VAL A 61 -12.73 -8.94 0.99
C VAL A 61 -13.06 -10.38 0.60
N ASN A 62 -13.69 -10.59 -0.56
CA ASN A 62 -14.08 -11.91 -1.07
C ASN A 62 -13.08 -12.52 -2.06
N THR A 63 -12.22 -11.72 -2.69
CA THR A 63 -11.23 -12.19 -3.68
C THR A 63 -9.79 -11.94 -3.27
N ASN A 64 -9.56 -11.22 -2.17
CA ASN A 64 -8.25 -10.76 -1.71
C ASN A 64 -7.45 -9.95 -2.74
N LYS A 65 -8.14 -9.39 -3.74
CA LYS A 65 -7.54 -8.47 -4.71
C LYS A 65 -7.56 -7.05 -4.16
N VAL A 66 -6.51 -6.29 -4.45
CA VAL A 66 -6.46 -4.84 -4.26
C VAL A 66 -6.56 -4.18 -5.63
N ILE A 67 -7.45 -3.20 -5.76
CA ILE A 67 -7.73 -2.48 -7.00
C ILE A 67 -7.53 -0.99 -6.72
N ASP A 68 -6.83 -0.29 -7.62
CA ASP A 68 -6.66 1.16 -7.51
C ASP A 68 -7.76 1.90 -8.27
N ILE A 69 -8.31 2.92 -7.62
CA ILE A 69 -9.20 3.89 -8.25
C ILE A 69 -8.62 5.29 -8.04
N GLU A 70 -8.56 6.05 -9.12
CA GLU A 70 -8.32 7.49 -9.09
C GLU A 70 -9.68 8.19 -9.19
N ASP A 71 -10.10 8.86 -8.12
CA ASP A 71 -11.37 9.58 -8.07
C ASP A 71 -11.16 10.96 -7.41
N GLU A 72 -11.12 12.00 -8.25
CA GLU A 72 -10.95 13.37 -7.79
C GLU A 72 -12.14 13.89 -6.98
N GLU A 73 -13.33 13.34 -7.16
CA GLU A 73 -14.52 13.78 -6.44
C GLU A 73 -14.43 13.36 -4.98
N ILE A 74 -14.05 12.10 -4.71
CA ILE A 74 -13.84 11.56 -3.37
C ILE A 74 -12.68 12.28 -2.68
N VAL A 75 -11.52 12.40 -3.35
CA VAL A 75 -10.36 13.11 -2.81
C VAL A 75 -10.70 14.58 -2.54
N GLY A 76 -11.40 15.23 -3.47
CA GLY A 76 -11.85 16.61 -3.34
C GLY A 76 -12.85 16.80 -2.19
N ALA A 77 -13.75 15.84 -1.96
CA ALA A 77 -14.70 15.87 -0.87
C ALA A 77 -14.03 15.76 0.51
N LEU A 78 -12.90 15.04 0.62
CA LEU A 78 -12.08 15.02 1.82
C LEU A 78 -11.34 16.35 2.02
N ARG A 79 -10.73 16.89 0.96
CA ARG A 79 -10.01 18.17 1.00
C ARG A 79 -10.91 19.34 1.39
N ARG A 80 -12.15 19.41 0.87
CA ARG A 80 -13.15 20.43 1.26
C ARG A 80 -13.52 20.39 2.74
N ARG A 81 -13.30 19.26 3.42
CA ARG A 81 -13.49 19.10 4.87
C ARG A 81 -12.21 19.33 5.68
N GLY A 82 -11.14 19.82 5.04
CA GLY A 82 -9.83 20.03 5.65
C GLY A 82 -8.97 18.77 5.77
N ILE A 83 -9.42 17.63 5.23
CA ILE A 83 -8.71 16.35 5.31
C ILE A 83 -7.82 16.21 4.08
N HIS A 84 -6.52 16.02 4.29
CA HIS A 84 -5.54 15.84 3.23
C HIS A 84 -5.04 14.38 3.26
N PRO A 85 -5.75 13.45 2.60
CA PRO A 85 -5.42 12.04 2.68
C PRO A 85 -4.08 11.77 1.99
N SER A 86 -3.19 11.05 2.68
CA SER A 86 -2.00 10.44 2.09
C SER A 86 -2.34 9.13 1.37
N SER A 87 -3.30 8.37 1.90
CA SER A 87 -3.87 7.17 1.28
C SER A 87 -5.35 7.03 1.66
N ILE A 88 -6.13 6.36 0.82
CA ILE A 88 -7.56 6.06 1.08
C ILE A 88 -7.75 4.56 0.87
N VAL A 89 -8.29 3.85 1.85
CA VAL A 89 -8.58 2.40 1.74
C VAL A 89 -10.08 2.16 1.88
N VAL A 90 -10.66 1.48 0.90
CA VAL A 90 -12.08 1.10 0.86
C VAL A 90 -12.18 -0.43 0.91
N LYS A 91 -12.92 -0.97 1.87
CA LYS A 91 -13.24 -2.41 1.89
C LYS A 91 -14.52 -2.65 1.08
N ALA A 92 -14.46 -3.55 0.10
CA ALA A 92 -15.58 -3.84 -0.80
C ALA A 92 -15.79 -5.34 -1.00
N VAL A 93 -16.99 -5.72 -1.44
CA VAL A 93 -17.27 -7.04 -2.02
C VAL A 93 -17.28 -6.86 -3.53
N CYS A 94 -16.33 -7.48 -4.22
CA CYS A 94 -16.14 -7.30 -5.65
C CYS A 94 -16.83 -8.41 -6.42
N THR A 95 -17.65 -8.04 -7.40
CA THR A 95 -18.14 -8.98 -8.42
C THR A 95 -17.00 -9.32 -9.37
N GLN A 96 -16.94 -10.59 -9.81
CA GLN A 96 -15.96 -11.02 -10.81
C GLN A 96 -16.15 -10.28 -12.14
#